data_AF-A0A0X8JM17-F1
#
_entry.id   AF-A0A0X8JM17-F1
#
_cell.length_a   1.000
_cell.length_b   1.000
_cell.length_c   1.000
_cell.angle_alpha   90.00
_cell.angle_beta   90.00
_cell.angle_gamma   90.00
#
_symmetry.space_group_name_H-M   'P 1'
#
loop_
_entity.id
_entity.type
_entity.pdbx_description
1 polymer ?
#
loop_
_entity_poly.entity_id
_entity_poly.type
_entity_poly.pdbx_seq_one_letter_code
_entity_poly.pdbx_strand_id
1 'polypeptide(L)'
;MSEIYTLLAEGSRLRFEPRQDDVLDDILALGKQSGDYEIVSRLGDPGLLHCAVFRRSEGSGGCFALYDGNGPLFAAVAESNLAFGLGQGFFGRMVSDARYGADIFENMDESDD
;
A
#
# COMPACT_ATOMS: atom_id res chain seq x y z
N MET A 1 9.89 6.77 13.38
CA MET A 1 10.12 7.34 12.05
C MET A 1 9.60 6.30 11.08
N SER A 2 8.54 6.61 10.36
CA SER A 2 7.91 5.64 9.46
C SER A 2 8.74 5.53 8.17
N GLU A 3 8.76 4.36 7.55
CA GLU A 3 9.42 4.19 6.25
C GLU A 3 8.52 4.76 5.14
N ILE A 4 9.01 5.77 4.42
CA ILE A 4 8.26 6.45 3.36
C ILE A 4 9.12 6.50 2.10
N TYR A 5 8.49 6.24 0.96
CA TYR A 5 9.13 6.23 -0.35
C TYR A 5 8.36 7.08 -1.36
N THR A 6 9.08 7.63 -2.33
CA THR A 6 8.50 8.13 -3.58
C THR A 6 8.55 7.01 -4.63
N LEU A 7 7.42 6.78 -5.31
CA LEU A 7 7.27 5.87 -6.44
C LEU A 7 7.53 6.61 -7.73
N LEU A 8 8.61 6.20 -8.41
CA LEU A 8 8.96 6.69 -9.73
C LEU A 8 8.63 5.62 -10.77
N ALA A 9 7.95 6.04 -11.85
CA ALA A 9 7.70 5.19 -13.00
C ALA A 9 8.91 5.21 -13.94
N GLU A 10 9.51 4.05 -14.18
CA GLU A 10 10.60 3.82 -15.13
C GLU A 10 10.10 2.90 -16.24
N GLY A 11 9.45 3.49 -17.24
CA GLY A 11 8.71 2.72 -18.26
C GLY A 11 7.56 1.96 -17.61
N SER A 12 7.63 0.62 -17.62
CA SER A 12 6.63 -0.25 -17.00
C SER A 12 7.03 -0.74 -15.60
N ARG A 13 8.11 -0.21 -15.03
CA ARG A 13 8.63 -0.61 -13.71
C ARG A 13 8.46 0.52 -12.70
N LEU A 14 8.49 0.15 -11.42
CA LEU A 14 8.51 1.09 -10.31
C LEU A 14 9.89 1.08 -9.65
N ARG A 15 10.40 2.27 -9.35
CA ARG A 15 11.56 2.48 -8.48
C ARG A 15 11.09 3.19 -7.20
N PHE A 16 11.59 2.72 -6.07
CA PHE A 16 11.30 3.27 -4.74
C PHE A 16 12.49 4.11 -4.30
N GLU A 17 12.28 5.40 -4.09
CA GLU A 17 13.29 6.31 -3.53
C GLU A 17 12.92 6.70 -2.11
N PRO A 18 13.83 6.57 -1.13
CA PRO A 18 13.55 7.01 0.23
C PRO A 18 13.11 8.47 0.28
N ARG A 19 12.08 8.76 1.08
CA ARG A 19 11.49 10.08 1.26
C ARG A 19 11.50 10.42 2.76
N GLN A 20 11.87 11.65 3.10
CA GLN A 20 11.62 12.21 4.42
C GLN A 20 10.44 13.18 4.27
N ASP A 21 9.29 12.82 4.86
CA ASP A 21 8.08 13.63 4.78
C ASP A 21 7.20 13.40 6.01
N ASP A 22 7.34 14.31 6.97
CA ASP A 22 6.65 14.27 8.25
C ASP A 22 5.12 14.41 8.10
N VAL A 23 4.62 14.92 6.97
CA VAL A 23 3.17 15.12 6.73
C VAL A 23 2.47 13.79 6.40
N LEU A 24 3.22 12.82 5.86
CA LEU A 24 2.70 11.51 5.49
C LEU A 24 2.76 10.48 6.63
N ASP A 25 3.46 10.81 7.72
CA ASP A 25 3.48 9.99 8.94
C ASP A 25 2.06 9.83 9.51
N ASP A 26 1.23 10.86 9.44
CA ASP A 26 -0.16 10.81 9.91
C ASP A 26 -1.05 9.90 9.05
N ILE A 27 -0.83 9.87 7.72
CA ILE A 27 -1.53 8.98 6.79
C ILE A 27 -1.18 7.53 7.11
N LEU A 28 0.10 7.26 7.36
CA LEU A 28 0.60 5.95 7.78
C LEU A 28 0.02 5.50 9.12
N ALA A 29 0.12 6.35 10.14
CA ALA A 29 -0.27 6.04 11.50
C ALA A 29 -1.78 5.77 11.64
N LEU A 30 -2.61 6.46 10.86
CA LEU A 30 -4.07 6.38 11.02
C LEU A 30 -4.73 5.45 10.01
N GLY A 31 -4.12 5.20 8.85
CA GLY A 31 -4.75 4.49 7.75
C GLY A 31 -6.11 5.07 7.38
N LYS A 32 -6.31 6.36 7.63
CA LYS A 32 -7.56 7.10 7.41
C LYS A 32 -7.27 8.28 6.50
N GLN A 33 -8.34 8.84 5.92
CA GLN A 33 -8.27 10.10 5.19
C GLN A 33 -7.54 11.15 6.04
N SER A 34 -6.55 11.81 5.45
CA SER A 34 -5.79 12.87 6.08
C SER A 34 -5.33 13.88 5.03
N GLY A 35 -5.48 15.16 5.33
CA GLY A 35 -5.17 16.26 4.43
C GLY A 35 -5.83 16.10 3.06
N ASP A 36 -5.02 16.27 2.01
CA ASP A 36 -5.45 16.24 0.60
C ASP A 36 -5.50 14.82 0.00
N TYR A 37 -5.65 13.77 0.82
CA TYR A 37 -5.67 12.38 0.36
C TYR A 37 -6.96 11.67 0.74
N GLU A 38 -7.72 11.23 -0.26
CA GLU A 38 -8.95 10.46 -0.11
C GLU A 38 -8.70 8.96 -0.27
N ILE A 39 -9.26 8.16 0.62
CA ILE A 39 -9.18 6.70 0.49
C ILE A 39 -10.07 6.24 -0.66
N VAL A 40 -9.50 5.49 -1.61
CA VAL A 40 -10.23 4.97 -2.78
C VAL A 40 -10.41 3.45 -2.72
N SER A 41 -9.53 2.74 -2.01
CA SER A 41 -9.65 1.28 -1.86
C SER A 41 -8.84 0.78 -0.66
N ARG A 42 -9.22 -0.41 -0.18
CA ARG A 42 -8.37 -1.26 0.67
C ARG A 42 -8.22 -2.60 -0.02
N LEU A 43 -6.98 -2.99 -0.28
CA LEU A 43 -6.62 -4.23 -0.96
C LEU A 43 -6.05 -5.21 0.07
N GLY A 44 -6.31 -6.51 -0.10
CA GLY A 44 -5.74 -7.56 0.75
C GLY A 44 -6.57 -7.85 2.01
N ASP A 45 -5.91 -8.45 2.99
CA ASP A 45 -6.53 -8.97 4.22
C ASP A 45 -5.97 -8.24 5.45
N PRO A 46 -6.80 -7.55 6.25
CA PRO A 46 -6.38 -6.88 7.47
C PRO A 46 -5.66 -7.77 8.49
N GLY A 47 -5.95 -9.07 8.52
CA GLY A 47 -5.31 -10.03 9.43
C GLY A 47 -3.95 -10.56 8.96
N LEU A 48 -3.55 -10.25 7.72
CA LEU A 48 -2.31 -10.76 7.11
C LEU A 48 -1.47 -9.64 6.53
N LEU A 49 -1.88 -9.12 5.37
CA LEU A 49 -1.20 -8.04 4.66
C LEU A 49 -2.25 -7.29 3.84
N HIS A 50 -2.34 -5.98 4.04
CA HIS A 50 -3.28 -5.14 3.31
C HIS A 50 -2.69 -3.78 2.97
N CYS A 51 -3.22 -3.18 1.91
CA CYS A 51 -2.80 -1.89 1.40
C CYS A 51 -4.01 -0.94 1.35
N ALA A 52 -3.94 0.18 2.08
CA ALA A 52 -4.86 1.29 1.89
C ALA A 52 -4.35 2.17 0.74
N VAL A 53 -5.21 2.39 -0.24
CA VAL A 53 -4.91 3.19 -1.44
C VAL A 53 -5.60 4.53 -1.30
N PHE A 54 -4.82 5.59 -1.40
CA PHE A 54 -5.28 6.96 -1.32
C PHE A 54 -5.01 7.69 -2.63
N ARG A 55 -5.97 8.49 -3.07
CA ARG A 55 -5.85 9.40 -4.20
C ARG A 55 -5.68 10.82 -3.68
N ARG A 56 -4.83 11.63 -4.30
CA ARG A 56 -4.82 13.06 -3.98
C ARG A 56 -6.14 13.69 -4.44
N SER A 57 -6.80 14.44 -3.55
CA SER A 57 -8.04 15.18 -3.83
C SER A 57 -7.82 16.21 -4.93
N GLU A 58 -6.65 16.86 -4.94
CA GLU A 58 -6.23 17.74 -6.02
C GLU A 58 -4.87 17.31 -6.61
N GLY A 59 -4.75 17.40 -7.93
CA GLY A 59 -3.53 17.09 -8.66
C GLY A 59 -3.37 15.62 -9.08
N SER A 60 -2.13 15.23 -9.38
CA SER A 60 -1.81 13.89 -9.89
C SER A 60 -1.33 12.97 -8.78
N GLY A 61 -1.58 11.67 -8.99
CA GLY A 61 -1.01 10.62 -8.15
C GLY A 61 -1.80 10.33 -6.87
N GLY A 62 -1.10 9.85 -5.85
CA GLY A 62 -1.70 9.31 -4.63
C GLY A 62 -0.67 8.67 -3.70
N CYS A 63 -1.15 7.95 -2.70
CA CYS A 63 -0.33 7.27 -1.70
C CYS A 63 -0.83 5.83 -1.50
N PHE A 64 0.08 4.94 -1.19
CA PHE A 64 -0.17 3.56 -0.79
C PHE A 64 0.40 3.38 0.60
N ALA A 65 -0.41 2.99 1.57
CA ALA A 65 0.06 2.64 2.90
C ALA A 65 -0.13 1.14 3.10
N LEU A 66 0.96 0.43 3.41
CA LEU A 66 0.98 -1.01 3.61
C LEU A 66 0.96 -1.32 5.10
N TYR A 67 0.19 -2.34 5.47
CA TYR A 67 -0.04 -2.76 6.84
C TYR A 67 -0.01 -4.27 6.94
N ASP A 68 0.41 -4.78 8.09
CA ASP A 68 0.20 -6.17 8.52
C ASP A 68 -0.69 -6.23 9.78
N GLY A 69 -0.80 -7.42 10.39
CA GLY A 69 -1.55 -7.61 11.63
C GLY A 69 -0.99 -6.85 12.85
N ASN A 70 0.23 -6.30 12.77
CA ASN A 70 0.88 -5.54 13.84
C ASN A 70 0.82 -4.03 13.62
N GLY A 71 0.48 -3.57 12.41
CA GLY A 71 0.27 -2.15 12.11
C GLY A 71 0.93 -1.72 10.79
N PRO A 72 1.24 -0.41 10.63
CA PRO A 72 1.82 0.11 9.40
C PRO A 72 3.26 -0.40 9.20
N LEU A 73 3.55 -0.80 7.97
CA LEU A 73 4.89 -1.21 7.53
C LEU A 73 5.62 -0.03 6.87
N PHE A 74 5.06 0.51 5.78
CA PHE A 74 5.62 1.65 5.06
C PHE A 74 4.56 2.33 4.17
N ALA A 75 4.86 3.55 3.70
CA ALA A 75 4.10 4.21 2.64
C ALA A 75 4.92 4.47 1.38
N ALA A 76 4.21 4.54 0.27
CA ALA A 76 4.77 4.83 -1.03
C ALA A 76 3.90 5.87 -1.75
N VAL A 77 4.52 6.99 -2.15
CA VAL A 77 3.86 8.15 -2.74
C VAL A 77 4.10 8.17 -4.23
N ALA A 78 3.04 8.06 -5.01
CA ALA A 78 3.12 8.31 -6.44
C ALA A 78 2.76 9.76 -6.72
N GLU A 79 3.69 10.55 -7.26
CA GLU A 79 3.41 11.96 -7.60
C GLU A 79 2.79 12.14 -9.00
N SER A 80 2.80 11.07 -9.80
CA SER A 80 2.19 11.04 -11.14
C SER A 80 1.10 9.98 -11.26
N ASN A 81 0.18 10.18 -12.20
CA ASN A 81 -0.87 9.19 -12.50
C ASN A 81 -0.31 7.88 -13.06
N LEU A 82 0.81 7.95 -13.79
CA LEU A 82 1.48 6.75 -14.31
C LEU A 82 2.05 5.91 -13.16
N ALA A 83 2.82 6.52 -12.26
CA ALA A 83 3.36 5.83 -11.08
C ALA A 83 2.23 5.31 -10.19
N PHE A 84 1.13 6.04 -10.07
CA PHE A 84 -0.04 5.61 -9.30
C PHE A 84 -0.71 4.39 -9.91
N GLY A 85 -0.98 4.40 -11.22
CA GLY A 85 -1.58 3.25 -11.91
C GLY A 85 -0.69 1.99 -11.83
N LEU A 86 0.61 2.16 -12.03
CA LEU A 86 1.58 1.07 -11.84
C LEU A 86 1.61 0.58 -10.39
N GLY A 87 1.55 1.51 -9.43
CA GLY A 87 1.48 1.22 -7.99
C GLY A 87 0.26 0.37 -7.63
N GLN A 88 -0.92 0.69 -8.16
CA GLN A 88 -2.13 -0.12 -7.93
C GLN A 88 -1.95 -1.57 -8.36
N GLY A 89 -1.34 -1.80 -9.53
CA GLY A 89 -1.02 -3.15 -10.00
C GLY A 89 0.01 -3.86 -9.12
N PHE A 90 1.08 -3.16 -8.74
CA PHE A 90 2.14 -3.71 -7.89
C PHE A 90 1.64 -4.13 -6.50
N PHE A 91 0.96 -3.22 -5.78
CA PHE A 91 0.45 -3.51 -4.44
C PHE A 91 -0.72 -4.49 -4.47
N GLY A 92 -1.62 -4.38 -5.45
CA GLY A 92 -2.72 -5.33 -5.62
C GLY A 92 -2.22 -6.77 -5.82
N ARG A 93 -1.18 -6.95 -6.65
CA ARG A 93 -0.55 -8.25 -6.82
C ARG A 93 0.12 -8.73 -5.52
N MET A 94 0.90 -7.88 -4.86
CA MET A 94 1.62 -8.24 -3.63
C MET A 94 0.68 -8.80 -2.55
N VAL A 95 -0.42 -8.09 -2.24
CA VAL A 95 -1.36 -8.54 -1.21
C VAL A 95 -2.15 -9.77 -1.62
N SER A 96 -2.40 -9.95 -2.93
CA SER A 96 -3.04 -11.16 -3.45
C SER A 96 -2.12 -12.38 -3.36
N ASP A 97 -0.85 -12.21 -3.73
CA ASP A 97 0.17 -13.26 -3.64
C ASP A 97 0.38 -13.68 -2.17
N ALA A 98 0.37 -12.72 -1.23
CA ALA A 98 0.44 -13.00 0.20
C ALA A 98 -0.75 -13.83 0.69
N ARG A 99 -1.98 -13.43 0.33
CA ARG A 99 -3.19 -14.18 0.72
C ARG A 99 -3.20 -15.59 0.15
N TYR A 100 -2.83 -15.73 -1.13
CA TYR A 100 -2.72 -17.03 -1.78
C TYR A 100 -1.70 -17.94 -1.10
N GLY A 101 -0.55 -17.39 -0.68
CA GLY A 101 0.44 -18.12 0.11
C GLY A 101 -0.11 -18.65 1.42
N ALA A 102 -0.79 -17.79 2.20
CA ALA A 102 -1.41 -18.20 3.46
C ALA A 102 -2.48 -19.30 3.25
N ASP A 103 -3.32 -19.15 2.21
CA ASP A 103 -4.36 -20.14 1.90
C ASP A 103 -3.78 -21.52 1.56
N ILE A 104 -2.62 -21.59 0.89
CA ILE A 104 -2.00 -22.88 0.55
C ILE A 104 -1.21 -23.46 1.71
N PHE A 105 -0.43 -22.65 2.42
CA PHE A 105 0.61 -23.18 3.30
C PHE A 105 0.27 -23.11 4.79
N GLU A 106 -0.65 -22.23 5.18
CA GLU A 106 -0.98 -21.99 6.59
C GLU A 106 -2.39 -22.48 6.94
N ASN A 107 -3.34 -22.34 6.01
CA ASN A 107 -4.73 -22.76 6.23
C ASN A 107 -5.06 -24.16 5.68
N MET A 108 -4.08 -24.90 5.15
CA MET A 108 -4.29 -26.25 4.61
C MET A 108 -4.66 -27.28 5.69
N ASP A 109 -4.24 -27.02 6.94
CA ASP A 109 -4.45 -27.92 8.08
C ASP A 109 -5.83 -27.73 8.78
N GLU A 110 -6.66 -26.77 8.35
CA GLU A 110 -8.08 -26.69 8.76
C GLU A 110 -8.96 -27.68 7.97
N SER A 111 -8.43 -28.88 7.72
CA SER A 111 -9.22 -30.00 7.22
C SER A 111 -9.86 -30.69 8.43
N ASP A 112 -11.13 -30.36 8.70
CA ASP A 112 -11.99 -30.91 9.77
C ASP A 112 -11.76 -32.41 10.03
N ASP A 113 -11.40 -32.76 11.27
CA ASP A 113 -11.62 -34.09 11.89
C ASP A 113 -13.08 -34.21 12.37
#